data_AF-A0AAW9R1B2-F1
#
_entry.id   AF-A0AAW9R1B2-F1
#
_cell.length_a   1.000
_cell.length_b   1.000
_cell.length_c   1.000
_cell.angle_alpha   90.00
_cell.angle_beta   90.00
_cell.angle_gamma   90.00
#
_symmetry.space_group_name_H-M   'P 1'
#
loop_
_entity.id
_entity.type
_entity.pdbx_description
1 polymer ?
#
loop_
_entity_poly.entity_id
_entity_poly.type
_entity_poly.pdbx_seq_one_letter_code
_entity_poly.pdbx_strand_id
1 'polypeptide(L)' 'MKLNHGTRLGWTIDPAEKTILAFPAGQKPRAFEKKNEGLPVLDSIEGLKLSIETIFGWLKI' A
#
# COMPACT_ATOMS: atom_id res chain seq x y z
N MET A 1 13.42 10.13 -1.58
CA MET A 1 13.79 9.21 -2.69
C MET A 1 12.62 9.18 -3.66
N LYS A 2 12.82 9.51 -4.95
CA LYS A 2 11.76 9.36 -5.97
C LYS A 2 11.81 7.92 -6.49
N LEU A 3 10.66 7.32 -6.75
CA LEU A 3 10.62 6.09 -7.55
C LEU A 3 11.08 6.43 -8.97
N ASN A 4 11.88 5.57 -9.58
CA ASN A 4 12.43 5.81 -10.89
C ASN A 4 11.27 5.86 -11.91
N HIS A 5 11.30 6.84 -12.83
CA HIS A 5 10.34 6.97 -13.95
C HIS A 5 8.93 7.53 -13.64
N GLY A 6 8.76 8.31 -12.57
CA GLY A 6 7.53 9.11 -12.36
C GLY A 6 6.38 8.38 -11.66
N THR A 7 6.60 7.15 -11.20
CA THR A 7 5.65 6.45 -10.32
C THR A 7 5.41 7.26 -9.05
N ARG A 8 4.14 7.55 -8.74
CA ARG A 8 3.74 8.34 -7.57
C ARG A 8 3.60 7.51 -6.30
N LEU A 9 3.29 6.22 -6.44
CA LEU A 9 3.10 5.28 -5.35
C LEU A 9 3.35 3.85 -5.88
N GLY A 10 4.12 3.06 -5.15
CA GLY A 10 4.25 1.62 -5.35
C GLY A 10 4.04 0.88 -4.04
N TRP A 11 3.51 -0.35 -4.10
CA TRP A 11 3.39 -1.24 -2.95
C TRP A 11 4.12 -2.54 -3.21
N THR A 12 4.72 -3.11 -2.18
CA THR A 12 5.06 -4.54 -2.14
C THR A 12 4.19 -5.22 -1.09
N ILE A 13 3.62 -6.36 -1.44
CA ILE A 13 2.71 -7.13 -0.58
C ILE A 13 3.43 -8.42 -0.20
N ASP A 14 3.54 -8.68 1.10
CA ASP A 14 3.98 -9.97 1.64
C ASP A 14 2.76 -10.71 2.21
N PRO A 15 2.24 -11.75 1.51
CA PRO A 15 1.09 -12.51 1.98
C PRO A 15 1.36 -13.36 3.22
N ALA A 16 2.60 -13.84 3.42
CA ALA A 16 2.93 -14.70 4.54
C ALA A 16 2.93 -13.91 5.86
N GLU A 17 3.54 -12.72 5.82
CA GLU A 17 3.63 -11.81 6.97
C GLU A 17 2.46 -10.82 7.06
N LYS A 18 1.50 -10.89 6.14
CA LYS A 18 0.36 -9.94 6.01
C LYS A 18 0.77 -8.47 6.12
N THR A 19 1.87 -8.15 5.46
CA THR A 19 2.51 -6.83 5.53
C THR A 19 2.51 -6.16 4.16
N ILE A 20 2.27 -4.84 4.15
CA ILE A 20 2.40 -4.03 2.94
C ILE A 20 3.43 -2.93 3.18
N LEU A 21 4.44 -2.85 2.31
CA LEU A 21 5.41 -1.75 2.30
C LEU A 21 5.05 -0.80 1.16
N ALA A 22 4.65 0.41 1.51
CA ALA A 22 4.32 1.45 0.54
C ALA A 22 5.52 2.37 0.29
N PHE A 23 5.66 2.80 -0.96
CA PHE A 23 6.71 3.68 -1.45
C PHE A 23 6.08 4.93 -2.10
N PRO A 24 5.66 5.95 -1.31
CA PRO A 24 5.19 7.21 -1.87
C PRO A 24 6.37 8.00 -2.47
N ALA A 25 6.16 8.62 -3.63
CA ALA A 25 7.21 9.39 -4.28
C ALA A 25 7.70 10.54 -3.39
N GLY A 26 9.03 10.66 -3.24
CA GLY A 26 9.64 11.72 -2.45
C GLY A 26 9.65 11.47 -0.93
N GLN A 27 8.97 10.42 -0.45
CA GLN A 27 8.89 10.07 0.97
C GLN A 27 9.71 8.81 1.27
N LYS A 28 9.89 8.50 2.57
CA LYS A 28 10.46 7.21 2.98
C LYS A 28 9.40 6.11 2.83
N PRO A 29 9.81 4.85 2.56
CA PRO A 29 8.89 3.73 2.60
C PRO A 29 8.24 3.60 3.99
N ARG A 30 6.99 3.13 4.03
CA ARG A 30 6.26 2.89 5.29
C ARG A 30 5.62 1.51 5.26
N ALA A 31 5.82 0.74 6.33
CA ALA A 31 5.18 -0.55 6.53
C ALA A 31 3.79 -0.37 7.16
N PHE A 32 2.87 -1.24 6.75
CA PHE A 32 1.49 -1.31 7.19
C PHE A 32 1.17 -2.76 7.54
N GLU A 33 0.66 -2.98 8.75
CA GLU A 33 0.49 -4.31 9.34
C GLU A 33 -0.84 -4.44 10.13
N LYS A 34 -1.39 -3.32 10.60
CA LYS A 34 -2.62 -3.34 11.40
C LYS A 34 -3.84 -3.48 10.48
N LYS A 35 -4.74 -4.42 10.79
CA LYS A 35 -5.94 -4.73 9.99
C LYS A 35 -6.74 -3.50 9.54
N ASN A 36 -6.98 -2.56 10.46
CA ASN A 36 -7.80 -1.36 10.23
C ASN A 36 -6.99 -0.15 9.75
N GLU A 37 -5.70 -0.33 9.47
CA GLU A 37 -4.86 0.75 8.97
C GLU A 37 -5.21 1.05 7.51
N GLY A 38 -5.52 2.32 7.25
CA GLY A 38 -5.77 2.80 5.90
C GLY A 38 -4.47 2.84 5.10
N LEU A 39 -4.50 2.25 3.91
CA LEU A 39 -3.37 2.23 3.00
C LEU A 39 -3.36 3.49 2.14
N PRO A 40 -2.18 4.06 1.85
CA PRO A 40 -2.07 5.23 0.98
C PRO A 40 -2.46 4.83 -0.44
N VAL A 41 -3.43 5.52 -1.03
CA VAL A 41 -3.81 5.35 -2.45
C VAL A 41 -3.39 6.57 -3.24
N LEU A 42 -3.52 6.51 -4.58
CA LEU A 42 -3.31 7.70 -5.41
C LEU A 42 -4.51 8.65 -5.25
N ASP A 43 -4.25 9.91 -4.95
CA ASP A 43 -5.29 10.95 -4.81
C ASP A 43 -6.17 11.11 -6.05
N SER A 44 -5.69 10.71 -7.23
CA SER A 44 -6.44 10.74 -8.47
C SER A 44 -7.49 9.62 -8.59
N ILE A 45 -7.55 8.69 -7.65
CA ILE A 45 -8.54 7.61 -7.62
C ILE A 45 -9.58 7.95 -6.56
N GLU A 46 -10.62 8.67 -6.97
CA GLU A 46 -11.66 9.14 -6.07
C GLU A 46 -12.45 7.99 -5.43
N GLY A 47 -12.77 8.13 -4.14
CA GLY A 47 -13.58 7.18 -3.39
C GLY A 47 -12.89 5.86 -3.00
N LEU A 48 -11.69 5.58 -3.51
CA LEU A 48 -10.97 4.36 -3.17
C LEU A 48 -10.43 4.45 -1.73
N LYS A 49 -10.90 3.52 -0.88
CA LYS A 49 -10.40 3.34 0.48
C LYS A 49 -10.02 1.88 0.65
N LEU A 50 -8.76 1.64 0.99
CA LEU A 50 -8.22 0.30 1.18
C LEU A 50 -7.61 0.20 2.58
N SER A 51 -7.81 -0.96 3.20
CA SER A 51 -7.15 -1.34 4.45
C SER A 51 -6.34 -2.61 4.25
N ILE A 52 -5.47 -2.93 5.21
CA ILE A 52 -4.77 -4.21 5.28
C ILE A 52 -5.76 -5.38 5.17
N GLU A 53 -6.85 -5.33 5.96
CA GLU A 53 -7.90 -6.35 5.91
C GLU A 53 -8.54 -6.48 4.52
N THR A 54 -8.80 -5.36 3.84
CA THR A 54 -9.40 -5.38 2.49
C THR A 54 -8.50 -6.12 1.50
N ILE A 55 -7.20 -5.81 1.48
CA ILE A 55 -6.24 -6.42 0.54
C ILE A 55 -6.07 -7.92 0.82
N PHE A 56 -5.82 -8.30 2.07
CA PHE A 56 -5.60 -9.71 2.40
C PHE A 56 -6.88 -10.54 2.37
N GLY A 57 -8.07 -9.93 2.49
CA GLY A 57 -9.35 -10.59 2.26
C GLY A 57 -9.57 -11.03 0.81
N TRP A 58 -8.86 -10.42 -0.16
CA TRP A 58 -8.93 -10.83 -1.57
C TRP A 58 -8.00 -11.98 -1.92
N LEU A 59 -6.92 -12.17 -1.15
CA LEU A 59 -5.98 -13.24 -1.40
C LEU A 59 -6.60 -14.57 -0.92
N LYS A 60 -6.82 -15.50 -1.85
CA LYS A 60 -7.11 -16.89 -1.51
C LYS A 60 -5.77 -17.54 -1.13
N ILE A 61 -5.49 -17.58 0.17
CA ILE A 61 -4.33 -18.26 0.75
C ILE A 61 -4.82 -19.55 1.39
#